data_AF-A0A2T5YJB7-F1
#
_entry.id   AF-A0A2T5YJB7-F1
#
_cell.length_a   1.000
_cell.length_b   1.000
_cell.length_c   1.000
_cell.angle_alpha   90.00
_cell.angle_beta   90.00
_cell.angle_gamma   90.00
#
_symmetry.space_group_name_H-M   'P 1'
#
loop_
_entity.id
_entity.type
_entity.pdbx_description
1 polymer ?
#
loop_
_entity_poly.entity_id
_entity_poly.type
_entity_poly.pdbx_seq_one_letter_code
_entity_poly.pdbx_strand_id
1 'polypeptide(L)'
;MLRSILLISLCSFAGVASGPSEATMEQVPAVAQEQASNSRQTQTAKEKRKKIKSKDEREPAAAAVTSTRNVVRASVTQRSPDGYLAELVIMDGGLAVRNPQDLQMIGSSGSQISDGSRIIFENFVLPFEGTVRFKSPNKMNTVIYERVINFRINEAGSWVVRVEL
;
A
#
# COMPACT_ATOMS: atom_id res chain seq x y z
N MET A 1 2.77 -6.40 -53.35
CA MET A 1 2.20 -7.77 -53.32
C MET A 1 2.58 -8.37 -51.99
N LEU A 2 1.72 -8.91 -51.12
CA LEU A 2 0.24 -8.94 -51.03
C LEU A 2 -0.15 -8.13 -49.76
N ARG A 3 -1.25 -7.37 -49.68
CA ARG A 3 -2.64 -7.77 -49.35
C ARG A 3 -2.79 -8.91 -48.33
N SER A 4 -3.17 -8.57 -47.09
CA SER A 4 -4.09 -9.41 -46.29
C SER A 4 -5.01 -8.51 -45.47
N ILE A 5 -6.27 -8.94 -45.30
CA ILE A 5 -7.44 -8.11 -44.99
C ILE A 5 -8.41 -8.91 -44.10
N LEU A 6 -9.13 -8.24 -43.19
CA LEU A 6 -10.24 -8.77 -42.36
C LEU A 6 -9.79 -9.82 -41.28
N LEU A 7 -10.57 -10.11 -40.21
CA LEU A 7 -12.01 -9.95 -40.01
C LEU A 7 -12.39 -9.61 -38.56
N ILE A 8 -13.55 -8.95 -38.40
CA ILE A 8 -14.22 -8.65 -37.13
C ILE A 8 -14.98 -9.88 -36.63
N SER A 9 -15.11 -10.09 -35.32
CA SER A 9 -16.16 -10.96 -34.75
C SER A 9 -16.77 -10.35 -33.49
N LEU A 10 -18.04 -9.93 -33.58
CA LEU A 10 -18.88 -9.64 -32.42
C LEU A 10 -19.54 -10.96 -31.97
N CYS A 11 -19.55 -11.22 -30.66
CA CYS A 11 -20.52 -12.11 -30.04
C CYS A 11 -21.17 -11.42 -28.85
N SER A 12 -22.41 -10.97 -29.04
CA SER A 12 -23.29 -10.59 -27.94
C SER A 12 -23.87 -11.84 -27.28
N PHE A 13 -23.99 -11.84 -25.95
CA PHE A 13 -24.98 -12.70 -25.28
C PHE A 13 -25.67 -11.93 -24.16
N ALA A 14 -27.00 -11.93 -24.20
CA ALA A 14 -27.85 -11.39 -23.15
C ALA A 14 -28.22 -12.50 -22.15
N GLY A 15 -28.41 -12.14 -20.88
CA GLY A 15 -28.92 -13.03 -19.84
C GLY A 15 -29.86 -12.26 -18.93
N VAL A 16 -31.13 -12.66 -18.89
CA VAL A 16 -32.22 -12.06 -18.10
C VAL A 16 -32.81 -13.13 -17.18
N ALA A 17 -32.90 -12.84 -15.88
CA ALA A 17 -33.89 -13.32 -14.90
C ALA A 17 -33.43 -12.83 -13.51
N SER A 18 -34.13 -11.99 -12.74
CA SER A 18 -35.54 -11.99 -12.24
C SER A 18 -35.79 -13.00 -11.11
N GLY A 19 -36.04 -12.49 -9.89
CA GLY A 19 -36.51 -13.28 -8.75
C GLY A 19 -36.40 -12.56 -7.40
N PRO A 20 -37.44 -11.83 -6.95
CA PRO A 20 -37.57 -11.34 -5.58
C PRO A 20 -38.36 -12.33 -4.71
N SER A 21 -38.14 -12.34 -3.39
CA SER A 21 -39.09 -12.84 -2.39
C SER A 21 -38.99 -12.01 -1.11
N GLU A 22 -40.15 -11.64 -0.59
CA GLU A 22 -40.36 -10.84 0.62
C GLU A 22 -40.41 -11.69 1.90
N ALA A 23 -40.58 -10.97 3.03
CA ALA A 23 -41.28 -11.33 4.27
C ALA A 23 -40.43 -11.58 5.53
N THR A 24 -40.87 -11.25 6.76
CA THR A 24 -41.87 -10.27 7.26
C THR A 24 -41.63 -10.03 8.77
N MET A 25 -41.95 -8.82 9.22
CA MET A 25 -42.16 -8.26 10.58
C MET A 25 -42.10 -9.11 11.88
N GLU A 26 -41.60 -8.43 12.94
CA GLU A 26 -42.03 -8.47 14.37
C GLU A 26 -41.84 -9.77 15.19
N GLN A 27 -41.73 -9.77 16.53
CA GLN A 27 -41.98 -8.75 17.57
C GLN A 27 -41.09 -8.94 18.83
N VAL A 28 -41.08 -7.94 19.71
CA VAL A 28 -40.44 -7.83 21.06
C VAL A 28 -41.59 -7.63 22.09
N PRO A 29 -41.49 -7.78 23.44
CA PRO A 29 -40.41 -8.19 24.38
C PRO A 29 -40.77 -9.36 25.33
N ALA A 30 -39.94 -9.69 26.34
CA ALA A 30 -40.24 -9.45 27.78
C ALA A 30 -39.47 -10.33 28.79
N VAL A 31 -39.47 -9.83 30.04
CA VAL A 31 -39.14 -10.48 31.34
C VAL A 31 -37.65 -10.61 31.69
N ALA A 32 -37.39 -10.37 32.98
CA ALA A 32 -36.08 -10.16 33.59
C ALA A 32 -35.71 -11.27 34.58
N GLN A 33 -34.64 -11.00 35.34
CA GLN A 33 -34.08 -11.73 36.48
C GLN A 33 -33.01 -12.78 36.14
N GLU A 34 -31.96 -12.99 36.92
CA GLU A 34 -31.29 -12.29 38.04
C GLU A 34 -30.35 -13.35 38.62
N GLN A 35 -29.03 -13.14 38.60
CA GLN A 35 -28.07 -13.69 39.59
C GLN A 35 -26.64 -13.34 39.17
N ALA A 36 -26.18 -12.17 39.57
CA ALA A 36 -24.75 -11.87 39.63
C ALA A 36 -24.25 -12.16 41.06
N SER A 37 -23.39 -13.15 41.21
CA SER A 37 -22.65 -13.39 42.45
C SER A 37 -21.17 -13.64 42.16
N ASN A 38 -20.32 -13.29 43.13
CA ASN A 38 -18.84 -13.39 43.12
C ASN A 38 -18.06 -12.38 42.26
N SER A 39 -17.79 -11.21 42.84
CA SER A 39 -16.64 -10.35 42.51
C SER A 39 -15.72 -10.18 43.72
N ARG A 40 -14.87 -11.19 43.96
CA ARG A 40 -13.82 -11.17 44.99
C ARG A 40 -12.46 -10.90 44.35
N GLN A 41 -12.09 -9.64 44.13
CA GLN A 41 -10.69 -9.32 43.82
C GLN A 41 -10.26 -7.91 44.23
N THR A 42 -9.25 -7.90 45.11
CA THR A 42 -8.49 -6.76 45.60
C THR A 42 -7.83 -5.97 44.46
N GLN A 43 -8.15 -4.67 44.35
CA GLN A 43 -7.37 -3.75 43.52
C GLN A 43 -6.32 -3.01 44.37
N THR A 44 -5.17 -3.64 44.60
CA THR A 44 -3.96 -2.90 44.95
C THR A 44 -3.41 -2.27 43.68
N ALA A 45 -3.66 -0.97 43.50
CA ALA A 45 -3.22 -0.20 42.35
C ALA A 45 -1.68 -0.08 42.30
N LYS A 46 -1.01 -1.09 41.74
CA LYS A 46 0.43 -1.01 41.42
C LYS A 46 0.63 -0.07 40.24
N GLU A 47 0.99 1.16 40.59
CA GLU A 47 1.46 2.25 39.73
C GLU A 47 2.59 1.80 38.79
N LYS A 48 2.24 1.16 37.67
CA LYS A 48 3.20 0.87 36.59
C LYS A 48 3.50 2.17 35.85
N ARG A 49 4.42 2.96 36.40
CA ARG A 49 5.08 4.08 35.71
C ARG A 49 5.72 3.58 34.43
N LYS A 50 4.98 3.66 33.33
CA LYS A 50 5.47 3.40 31.98
C LYS A 50 6.50 4.49 31.68
N LYS A 51 7.78 4.22 31.95
CA LYS A 51 8.89 5.10 31.60
C LYS A 51 8.81 5.41 30.10
N ILE A 52 8.29 6.58 29.77
CA ILE A 52 8.42 7.17 28.45
C ILE A 52 9.91 7.42 28.30
N LYS A 53 10.60 6.54 27.56
CA LYS A 53 12.01 6.79 27.22
C LYS A 53 12.06 8.12 26.51
N SER A 54 13.08 8.91 26.84
CA SER A 54 13.43 10.12 26.10
C SER A 54 13.45 9.81 24.61
N LYS A 55 12.95 10.77 23.83
CA LYS A 55 13.05 10.74 22.36
C LYS A 55 14.51 11.08 22.02
N ASP A 56 15.38 10.11 22.29
CA ASP A 56 16.81 10.23 22.07
C ASP A 56 17.08 10.61 20.61
N GLU A 57 18.16 11.36 20.43
CA GLU A 57 18.73 11.80 19.17
C GLU A 57 19.05 10.56 18.32
N ARG A 58 18.07 10.14 17.53
CA ARG A 58 18.14 8.90 16.76
C ARG A 58 18.91 9.17 15.49
N GLU A 59 20.10 8.56 15.42
CA GLU A 59 20.91 8.47 14.19
C GLU A 59 20.01 8.26 12.96
N PRO A 60 20.22 9.01 11.87
CA PRO A 60 19.33 9.00 10.72
C PRO A 60 19.31 7.59 10.13
N ALA A 61 18.12 6.99 10.06
CA ALA A 61 17.98 5.65 9.52
C ALA A 61 18.48 5.59 8.06
N ALA A 62 19.26 4.55 7.75
CA ALA A 62 19.87 4.29 6.43
C ALA A 62 18.93 4.56 5.26
N ALA A 63 17.68 4.08 5.36
CA ALA A 63 16.55 4.57 4.57
C ALA A 63 15.25 4.49 5.38
N ALA A 64 14.29 5.35 5.05
CA ALA A 64 12.97 5.37 5.66
C ALA A 64 11.88 5.84 4.68
N VAL A 65 10.64 5.39 4.90
CA VAL A 65 9.45 6.01 4.31
C VAL A 65 9.05 7.20 5.17
N THR A 66 9.05 8.40 4.60
CA THR A 66 8.75 9.67 5.26
C THR A 66 7.25 9.94 5.33
N SER A 67 6.50 9.59 4.29
CA SER A 67 5.05 9.81 4.22
C SER A 67 4.38 8.86 3.23
N THR A 68 3.10 8.53 3.47
CA THR A 68 2.26 7.74 2.56
C THR A 68 0.84 8.31 2.48
N ARG A 69 0.18 8.11 1.34
CA ARG A 69 -1.23 8.43 1.08
C ARG A 69 -1.86 7.33 0.24
N ASN A 70 -3.00 6.79 0.67
CA ASN A 70 -3.78 5.75 -0.04
C ASN A 70 -2.99 4.46 -0.35
N VAL A 71 -2.06 4.09 0.52
CA VAL A 71 -1.19 2.91 0.39
C VAL A 71 -1.34 2.04 1.64
N VAL A 72 -1.51 0.72 1.46
CA VAL A 72 -1.70 -0.21 2.59
C VAL A 72 -0.39 -0.42 3.34
N ARG A 73 0.71 -0.60 2.62
CA ARG A 73 2.06 -0.72 3.20
C ARG A 73 3.11 -0.18 2.24
N ALA A 74 4.11 0.51 2.77
CA ALA A 74 5.31 0.87 2.04
C ALA A 74 6.55 0.49 2.89
N SER A 75 7.62 0.06 2.24
CA SER A 75 8.90 -0.25 2.90
C SER A 75 10.05 -0.03 1.94
N VAL A 76 11.14 0.56 2.44
CA VAL A 76 12.42 0.63 1.74
C VAL A 76 13.35 -0.43 2.33
N THR A 77 13.89 -1.32 1.50
CA THR A 77 14.78 -2.41 1.92
C THR A 77 16.06 -2.40 1.11
N GLN A 78 17.22 -2.51 1.77
CA GLN A 78 18.51 -2.65 1.09
C GLN A 78 18.61 -4.07 0.48
N ARG A 79 19.00 -4.15 -0.79
CA ARG A 79 19.33 -5.39 -1.52
C ARG A 79 20.83 -5.64 -1.55
N SER A 80 21.62 -4.58 -1.67
CA SER A 80 23.09 -4.59 -1.66
C SER A 80 23.61 -3.33 -0.97
N PRO A 81 24.72 -3.38 -0.20
CA PRO A 81 25.39 -2.18 0.31
C PRO A 81 26.04 -1.35 -0.81
N ASP A 82 26.26 -1.94 -1.99
CA ASP A 82 26.96 -1.29 -3.09
C ASP A 82 26.02 -0.60 -4.09
N GLY A 83 26.50 0.51 -4.67
CA GLY A 83 25.84 1.27 -5.72
C GLY A 83 25.02 2.47 -5.22
N TYR A 84 24.35 3.13 -6.16
CA TYR A 84 23.42 4.24 -5.91
C TYR A 84 22.16 4.00 -6.73
N LEU A 85 21.42 2.95 -6.38
CA LEU A 85 20.29 2.44 -7.16
C LEU A 85 19.04 2.34 -6.28
N ALA A 86 17.89 2.82 -6.76
CA ALA A 86 16.60 2.71 -6.08
C ALA A 86 15.54 2.17 -7.06
N GLU A 87 15.14 0.90 -6.89
CA GLU A 87 14.11 0.23 -7.69
C GLU A 87 12.74 0.34 -7.02
N LEU A 88 11.72 0.77 -7.76
CA LEU A 88 10.32 0.75 -7.33
C LEU A 88 9.65 -0.58 -7.71
N VAL A 89 9.01 -1.23 -6.73
CA VAL A 89 8.22 -2.45 -6.90
C VAL A 89 6.83 -2.26 -6.28
N ILE A 90 5.81 -2.19 -7.11
CA ILE A 90 4.40 -2.11 -6.69
C ILE A 90 3.77 -3.51 -6.71
N MET A 91 3.08 -3.87 -5.64
CA MET A 91 2.51 -5.19 -5.38
C MET A 91 1.02 -5.08 -5.09
N ASP A 92 0.21 -5.91 -5.74
CA ASP A 92 -1.22 -6.06 -5.46
C ASP A 92 -1.53 -7.55 -5.25
N GLY A 93 -2.08 -7.90 -4.08
CA GLY A 93 -2.38 -9.28 -3.71
C GLY A 93 -1.16 -10.22 -3.76
N GLY A 94 0.05 -9.70 -3.54
CA GLY A 94 1.29 -10.46 -3.68
C GLY A 94 1.83 -10.63 -5.11
N LEU A 95 1.17 -10.05 -6.13
CA LEU A 95 1.66 -10.00 -7.51
C LEU A 95 2.26 -8.63 -7.85
N ALA A 96 3.36 -8.61 -8.61
CA ALA A 96 3.97 -7.35 -9.05
C ALA A 96 3.11 -6.70 -10.16
N VAL A 97 2.64 -5.48 -9.91
CA VAL A 97 1.85 -4.69 -10.87
C VAL A 97 2.76 -4.21 -11.99
N ARG A 98 2.41 -4.55 -13.24
CA ARG A 98 3.10 -4.06 -14.44
C ARG A 98 2.36 -2.86 -15.00
N ASN A 99 3.10 -1.88 -15.50
CA ASN A 99 2.59 -0.67 -16.16
C ASN A 99 1.49 0.06 -15.35
N PRO A 100 1.70 0.36 -14.04
CA PRO A 100 0.74 1.10 -13.23
C PRO A 100 0.38 2.47 -13.84
N GLN A 101 -0.89 2.83 -13.76
CA GLN A 101 -1.43 4.03 -14.41
C GLN A 101 -0.85 5.32 -13.81
N ASP A 102 -0.50 6.27 -14.68
CA ASP A 102 0.05 7.58 -14.33
C ASP A 102 1.23 7.51 -13.34
N LEU A 103 2.05 6.45 -13.43
CA LEU A 103 3.21 6.29 -12.57
C LEU A 103 4.28 7.36 -12.88
N GLN A 104 4.60 8.14 -11.85
CA GLN A 104 5.65 9.12 -11.81
C GLN A 104 6.53 8.84 -10.58
N MET A 105 7.83 8.90 -10.76
CA MET A 105 8.80 8.82 -9.66
C MET A 105 9.73 10.01 -9.82
N ILE A 106 9.80 10.87 -8.80
CA ILE A 106 10.57 12.10 -8.82
C ILE A 106 11.64 11.97 -7.73
N GLY A 107 12.90 12.02 -8.13
CA GLY A 107 14.03 12.04 -7.21
C GLY A 107 14.60 13.45 -7.04
N SER A 108 15.21 13.72 -5.89
CA SER A 108 15.97 14.96 -5.64
C SER A 108 17.26 15.05 -6.46
N SER A 109 17.78 13.92 -6.95
CA SER A 109 19.00 13.80 -7.74
C SER A 109 19.04 12.48 -8.53
N GLY A 110 20.09 12.28 -9.34
CA GLY A 110 20.26 11.08 -10.16
C GLY A 110 19.43 11.06 -11.45
N SER A 111 19.42 9.91 -12.12
CA SER A 111 18.72 9.69 -13.39
C SER A 111 17.64 8.63 -13.24
N GLN A 112 16.44 8.93 -13.74
CA GLN A 112 15.35 7.96 -13.84
C GLN A 112 15.51 7.10 -15.09
N ILE A 113 15.52 5.79 -14.92
CA ILE A 113 15.39 4.80 -15.97
C ILE A 113 14.02 4.12 -15.81
N SER A 114 13.30 3.91 -16.91
CA SER A 114 11.99 3.27 -16.91
C SER A 114 11.98 2.16 -17.94
N ASP A 115 12.13 0.93 -17.47
CA ASP A 115 12.16 -0.29 -18.27
C ASP A 115 10.83 -1.03 -18.14
N GLY A 116 9.85 -0.60 -18.93
CA GLY A 116 8.50 -1.15 -19.06
C GLY A 116 7.77 -1.31 -17.73
N SER A 117 8.01 -2.44 -17.06
CA SER A 117 7.43 -2.81 -15.77
C SER A 117 8.14 -2.23 -14.53
N ARG A 118 9.32 -1.63 -14.67
CA ARG A 118 10.16 -1.16 -13.56
C ARG A 118 10.53 0.31 -13.73
N ILE A 119 10.56 1.04 -12.62
CA ILE A 119 11.24 2.34 -12.54
C ILE A 119 12.41 2.22 -11.57
N ILE A 120 13.56 2.71 -12.02
CA ILE A 120 14.83 2.68 -11.30
C ILE A 120 15.38 4.10 -11.29
N PHE A 121 15.86 4.56 -10.14
CA PHE A 121 16.74 5.72 -10.06
C PHE A 121 18.18 5.25 -9.91
N GLU A 122 19.08 5.78 -10.73
CA GLU A 122 20.51 5.47 -10.70
C GLU A 122 21.35 6.73 -10.48
N ASN A 123 22.54 6.56 -9.89
CA ASN A 123 23.54 7.61 -9.70
C ASN A 123 23.01 8.82 -8.92
N PHE A 124 22.13 8.58 -7.93
CA PHE A 124 21.66 9.62 -7.03
C PHE A 124 22.73 10.04 -6.00
N VAL A 125 22.60 11.26 -5.52
CA VAL A 125 23.45 11.86 -4.47
C VAL A 125 22.73 11.78 -3.11
N LEU A 126 23.48 11.46 -2.07
CA LEU A 126 22.97 11.35 -0.70
C LEU A 126 22.99 12.72 0.03
N PRO A 127 21.99 13.03 0.88
CA PRO A 127 20.76 12.27 1.09
C PRO A 127 19.81 12.39 -0.11
N PHE A 128 19.29 11.24 -0.55
CA PHE A 128 18.34 11.18 -1.66
C PHE A 128 16.91 11.17 -1.12
N GLU A 129 16.07 12.07 -1.60
CA GLU A 129 14.64 12.09 -1.32
C GLU A 129 13.88 11.76 -2.60
N GLY A 130 12.93 10.82 -2.50
CA GLY A 130 12.16 10.31 -3.63
C GLY A 130 10.66 10.36 -3.35
N THR A 131 9.90 10.79 -4.35
CA THR A 131 8.43 10.84 -4.34
C THR A 131 7.90 9.94 -5.44
N VAL A 132 7.07 8.96 -5.09
CA VAL A 132 6.35 8.07 -6.02
C VAL A 132 4.88 8.47 -6.03
N ARG A 133 4.31 8.69 -7.22
CA ARG A 133 2.90 8.98 -7.45
C ARG A 133 2.36 8.06 -8.53
N PHE A 134 1.20 7.46 -8.32
CA PHE A 134 0.53 6.66 -9.34
C PHE A 134 -0.96 6.57 -9.02
N LYS A 135 -1.75 6.13 -10.00
CA LYS A 135 -3.16 5.82 -9.82
C LYS A 135 -3.37 4.31 -9.84
N SER A 136 -4.24 3.82 -8.97
CA SER A 136 -4.72 2.44 -9.06
C SER A 136 -6.14 2.33 -8.49
N PRO A 137 -6.92 1.32 -8.90
CA PRO A 137 -8.20 1.02 -8.29
C PRO A 137 -8.06 0.57 -6.83
N ASN A 138 -9.18 0.55 -6.14
CA ASN A 138 -9.41 -0.19 -4.90
C ASN A 138 -9.66 -1.69 -5.21
N LYS A 139 -9.68 -2.54 -4.17
CA LYS A 139 -9.87 -4.00 -4.33
C LYS A 139 -11.21 -4.43 -4.94
N MET A 140 -12.17 -3.51 -5.02
CA MET A 140 -13.48 -3.73 -5.65
C MET A 140 -13.57 -3.15 -7.08
N ASN A 141 -12.50 -2.53 -7.59
CA ASN A 141 -12.46 -1.81 -8.87
C ASN A 141 -13.52 -0.71 -9.05
N THR A 142 -14.02 -0.13 -7.96
CA THR A 142 -15.08 0.91 -7.98
C THR A 142 -14.57 2.34 -7.92
N VAL A 143 -13.39 2.57 -7.33
CA VAL A 143 -12.80 3.91 -7.15
C VAL A 143 -11.31 3.85 -7.47
N ILE A 144 -10.83 4.82 -8.26
CA ILE A 144 -9.41 5.02 -8.54
C ILE A 144 -8.84 6.00 -7.51
N TYR A 145 -7.81 5.58 -6.78
CA TYR A 145 -7.10 6.44 -5.84
C TYR A 145 -5.77 6.91 -6.43
N GLU A 146 -5.46 8.20 -6.26
CA GLU A 146 -4.09 8.67 -6.34
C GLU A 146 -3.33 8.22 -5.09
N ARG A 147 -2.25 7.47 -5.28
CA ARG A 147 -1.39 6.92 -4.24
C ARG A 147 -0.05 7.67 -4.27
N VAL A 148 0.40 8.14 -3.10
CA VAL A 148 1.61 8.97 -2.98
C VAL A 148 2.50 8.42 -1.86
N ILE A 149 3.80 8.33 -2.11
CA ILE A 149 4.80 7.83 -1.16
C ILE A 149 6.02 8.73 -1.24
N ASN A 150 6.46 9.24 -0.10
CA ASN A 150 7.71 9.97 0.03
C ASN A 150 8.67 9.12 0.86
N PHE A 151 9.90 8.94 0.39
CA PHE A 151 10.93 8.18 1.07
C PHE A 151 12.27 8.90 1.00
N ARG A 152 13.17 8.54 1.90
CA ARG A 152 14.51 9.10 1.99
C ARG A 152 15.55 7.99 2.18
N ILE A 153 16.67 8.13 1.49
CA ILE A 153 17.83 7.26 1.56
C ILE A 153 19.03 8.13 1.99
N ASN A 154 19.69 7.74 3.08
CA ASN A 154 20.84 8.45 3.65
C ASN A 154 22.16 7.70 3.41
N GLU A 155 22.10 6.40 3.09
CA GLU A 155 23.26 5.53 2.88
C GLU A 155 23.34 4.98 1.45
N ALA A 156 24.56 4.65 1.01
CA ALA A 156 24.79 4.02 -0.28
C ALA A 156 24.15 2.62 -0.35
N GLY A 157 23.88 2.16 -1.57
CA GLY A 157 23.41 0.82 -1.83
C GLY A 157 22.42 0.71 -2.98
N SER A 158 22.06 -0.53 -3.26
CA SER A 158 20.89 -0.89 -4.06
C SER A 158 19.70 -1.05 -3.13
N TRP A 159 18.73 -0.15 -3.27
CA TRP A 159 17.52 -0.07 -2.46
C TRP A 159 16.29 -0.50 -3.27
N VAL A 160 15.35 -1.14 -2.60
CA VAL A 160 14.06 -1.55 -3.17
C VAL A 160 12.94 -0.88 -2.40
N VAL A 161 12.19 -0.02 -3.06
CA VAL A 161 10.99 0.63 -2.54
C VAL A 161 9.80 -0.28 -2.88
N ARG A 162 9.36 -1.07 -1.91
CA ARG A 162 8.21 -1.97 -2.05
C ARG A 162 6.93 -1.28 -1.58
N VAL A 163 5.88 -1.40 -2.37
CA VAL A 163 4.55 -0.82 -2.13
C VAL A 163 3.50 -1.91 -2.21
N GLU A 164 2.59 -2.00 -1.24
CA GLU A 164 1.44 -2.94 -1.24
C GLU A 164 0.12 -2.17 -1.33
N LEU A 165 -0.81 -2.67 -2.16
CA LEU A 165 -2.05 -1.99 -2.55
C LEU A 165 -3.33 -2.35 -1.77
#